data_AF-A0A640WGF2-F1
#
_entry.id   AF-A0A640WGF2-F1
#
_cell.length_a   1.000
_cell.length_b   1.000
_cell.length_c   1.000
_cell.angle_alpha   90.00
_cell.angle_beta   90.00
_cell.angle_gamma   90.00
#
_symmetry.space_group_name_H-M   'P 1'
#
loop_
_entity.id
_entity.type
_entity.pdbx_description
1 polymer ?
#
loop_
_entity_poly.entity_id
_entity_poly.type
_entity_poly.pdbx_seq_one_letter_code
_entity_poly.pdbx_strand_id
1 'polypeptide(L)' 'MSHINLTLSGVSTPEDLNRVTTALMMVDGVESVDIGREWAEVEGRVSRDALIAAVEALKSGFTAR' A
#
# COMPACT_ATOMS: atom_id res chain seq x y z
N MET A 1 -6.00 16.51 3.97
CA MET A 1 -5.87 15.21 3.29
C MET A 1 -4.39 14.99 3.11
N SER A 2 -3.86 13.88 3.63
CA SER A 2 -2.49 13.44 3.36
C SER A 2 -2.52 12.54 2.13
N HIS A 3 -1.62 12.83 1.20
CA HIS A 3 -1.35 11.99 0.05
C HIS A 3 0.06 11.45 0.22
N ILE A 4 0.20 10.13 0.18
CA ILE A 4 1.46 9.43 0.41
C ILE A 4 1.75 8.55 -0.78
N ASN A 5 2.89 8.80 -1.42
CA ASN A 5 3.41 7.93 -2.47
C ASN A 5 4.50 7.02 -1.89
N LEU A 6 4.36 5.72 -2.13
CA LEU A 6 5.21 4.63 -1.70
C LEU A 6 5.78 3.93 -2.93
N THR A 7 7.06 3.59 -2.90
CA THR A 7 7.65 2.73 -3.92
C THR A 7 7.45 1.28 -3.49
N LEU A 8 6.73 0.51 -4.30
CA LEU A 8 6.52 -0.91 -4.06
C LEU A 8 7.58 -1.73 -4.79
N SER A 9 7.98 -2.84 -4.18
CA SER A 9 8.89 -3.82 -4.79
C SER A 9 8.35 -5.23 -4.53
N GLY A 10 8.35 -6.06 -5.57
CA GLY A 10 7.86 -7.45 -5.52
C GLY A 10 6.44 -7.65 -6.04
N VAL A 11 5.72 -6.58 -6.42
CA VAL A 11 4.37 -6.68 -6.99
C VAL A 11 4.48 -6.90 -8.51
N SER A 12 4.15 -8.11 -8.98
CA SER A 12 4.31 -8.48 -10.39
C SER A 12 3.00 -8.93 -11.05
N THR A 13 2.06 -9.42 -10.26
CA THR A 13 0.78 -9.94 -10.77
C THR A 13 -0.40 -9.05 -10.38
N PRO A 14 -1.52 -9.10 -11.11
CA PRO A 14 -2.76 -8.44 -10.71
C PRO A 14 -3.31 -8.91 -9.35
N GLU A 15 -3.00 -10.14 -8.94
CA GLU A 15 -3.41 -10.65 -7.63
C GLU A 15 -2.61 -9.96 -6.51
N ASP A 16 -1.31 -9.73 -6.71
CA ASP A 16 -0.48 -8.97 -5.77
C ASP A 16 -1.00 -7.54 -5.63
N LEU A 17 -1.38 -6.91 -6.75
CA LEU A 17 -2.00 -5.58 -6.75
C LEU A 17 -3.24 -5.57 -5.86
N ASN A 18 -4.19 -6.47 -6.10
CA ASN A 18 -5.42 -6.54 -5.32
C ASN A 18 -5.18 -6.85 -3.84
N ARG A 19 -4.20 -7.71 -3.51
CA ARG A 19 -3.83 -8.02 -2.12
C ARG A 19 -3.29 -6.80 -1.41
N VAL A 20 -2.35 -6.09 -2.03
CA VAL A 20 -1.75 -4.88 -1.44
C VAL A 20 -2.80 -3.78 -1.31
N THR A 21 -3.58 -3.50 -2.35
CA THR A 21 -4.68 -2.53 -2.30
C THR A 21 -5.67 -2.84 -1.18
N THR A 22 -6.09 -4.11 -1.06
CA THR A 22 -7.01 -4.53 0.01
C THR A 22 -6.40 -4.32 1.40
N ALA A 23 -5.14 -4.70 1.60
CA ALA A 23 -4.46 -4.50 2.88
C ALA A 23 -4.32 -3.03 3.25
N LEU A 24 -3.96 -2.18 2.30
CA LEU A 24 -3.87 -0.74 2.49
C LEU A 24 -5.25 -0.12 2.77
N MET A 25 -6.29 -0.52 2.05
CA MET A 25 -7.67 -0.04 2.30
C MET A 25 -8.20 -0.45 3.68
N MET A 26 -7.69 -1.53 4.28
CA MET A 26 -8.05 -1.91 5.65
C MET A 26 -7.33 -1.07 6.73
N VAL A 27 -6.37 -0.22 6.35
CA VAL A 27 -5.69 0.66 7.30
C VAL A 27 -6.64 1.80 7.69
N ASP A 28 -6.76 2.02 9.00
CA ASP A 28 -7.61 3.08 9.53
C ASP A 28 -7.15 4.46 9.03
N GLY A 29 -8.10 5.23 8.51
CA GLY A 29 -7.85 6.54 7.92
C GLY A 29 -7.49 6.53 6.43
N VAL A 30 -7.44 5.37 5.77
CA VAL A 30 -7.30 5.32 4.30
C VAL A 30 -8.65 5.62 3.64
N GLU A 31 -8.65 6.57 2.70
CA GLU A 31 -9.84 6.95 1.93
C GLU A 31 -9.79 6.40 0.50
N SER A 32 -8.60 6.44 -0.12
CA SER A 32 -8.36 5.89 -1.46
C SER A 32 -6.97 5.27 -1.54
N VAL A 33 -6.85 4.20 -2.33
CA VAL A 33 -5.59 3.52 -2.62
C VAL A 33 -5.54 3.24 -4.10
N ASP A 34 -4.51 3.76 -4.76
CA ASP A 34 -4.17 3.43 -6.14
C ASP A 34 -2.78 2.81 -6.16
N ILE A 35 -2.59 1.69 -6.84
CA ILE A 35 -1.29 1.03 -6.87
C ILE A 35 -0.97 0.55 -8.28
N GLY A 36 0.29 0.76 -8.66
CA GLY A 36 0.91 0.18 -9.83
C GLY A 36 1.88 -0.95 -9.48
N ARG A 37 2.59 -1.43 -10.50
CA ARG A 37 3.55 -2.54 -10.35
C ARG A 37 4.76 -2.19 -9.47
N GLU A 38 5.13 -0.92 -9.41
CA GLU A 38 6.32 -0.45 -8.69
C GLU A 38 6.03 0.75 -7.77
N TRP A 39 4.77 1.18 -7.68
CA TRP A 39 4.38 2.37 -6.93
C TRP A 39 3.01 2.15 -6.29
N ALA A 40 2.75 2.83 -5.18
CA ALA A 40 1.45 2.91 -4.54
C ALA A 40 1.21 4.33 -4.06
N GLU A 41 0.01 4.80 -4.30
CA GLU A 41 -0.49 6.10 -3.93
C GLU A 41 -1.65 5.90 -2.98
N VAL A 42 -1.55 6.51 -1.81
CA VAL A 42 -2.56 6.38 -0.77
C VAL A 42 -3.00 7.77 -0.34
N GLU A 43 -4.31 7.97 -0.36
CA GLU A 43 -4.94 9.22 0.04
C GLU A 43 -5.82 8.97 1.26
N GLY A 44 -5.76 9.90 2.22
CA GLY A 44 -6.66 9.90 3.36
C GLY A 44 -6.08 10.66 4.55
N ARG A 45 -6.28 10.10 5.74
CA ARG A 45 -5.79 10.58 7.04
C ARG A 45 -4.90 9.54 7.70
N VAL A 46 -3.99 8.96 6.93
CA VAL A 46 -3.05 7.91 7.35
C VAL A 46 -1.61 8.42 7.33
N SER A 47 -0.72 7.77 8.09
CA SER A 47 0.73 8.03 8.10
C SER A 47 1.51 7.01 7.26
N ARG A 48 2.70 7.41 6.77
CA ARG A 48 3.56 6.54 5.94
C ARG A 48 3.91 5.25 6.67
N ASP A 49 4.23 5.34 7.96
CA ASP A 49 4.62 4.18 8.78
C ASP A 49 3.50 3.15 8.91
N ALA A 50 2.23 3.59 9.03
CA ALA A 50 1.09 2.69 9.10
C ALA A 50 0.89 1.92 7.79
N LEU A 51 1.11 2.58 6.65
CA LEU A 51 1.03 1.95 5.34
C LEU A 51 2.17 0.96 5.12
N ILE A 52 3.41 1.34 5.45
CA ILE A 52 4.57 0.43 5.37
C ILE A 52 4.32 -0.80 6.24
N ALA A 53 3.86 -0.62 7.49
CA ALA A 53 3.55 -1.71 8.39
C ALA A 53 2.47 -2.65 7.82
N ALA A 54 1.44 -2.11 7.13
CA ALA A 54 0.43 -2.91 6.47
C ALA A 54 0.99 -3.74 5.30
N VAL A 55 1.88 -3.15 4.49
CA VAL A 55 2.56 -3.88 3.41
C VAL A 55 3.50 -4.96 3.95
N GLU A 56 4.27 -4.66 4.99
CA GLU A 56 5.14 -5.65 5.65
C GLU A 56 4.33 -6.78 6.31
N ALA A 57 3.15 -6.45 6.85
CA ALA A 57 2.24 -7.42 7.46
C ALA A 57 1.68 -8.46 6.48
N LEU A 58 1.66 -8.16 5.17
CA LEU A 58 1.25 -9.12 4.15
C LEU A 58 2.15 -10.36 4.06
N LYS A 59 3.35 -10.35 4.68
CA LYS A 59 4.32 -11.47 4.76
C LYS A 59 4.62 -12.14 3.42
N SER A 60 4.33 -11.47 2.31
CA SER A 60 4.38 -12.02 0.96
C SER A 60 5.68 -11.63 0.24
N GLY A 61 6.64 -11.02 0.96
CA GLY A 61 7.91 -10.54 0.39
C GLY A 61 7.83 -9.18 -0.29
N PHE A 62 6.69 -8.48 -0.17
CA PHE A 62 6.55 -7.11 -0.66
C PHE A 62 7.29 -6.12 0.23
N THR A 63 7.91 -5.12 -0.38
CA THR A 63 8.58 -4.04 0.35
C THR A 63 8.02 -2.69 -0.10
N ALA A 64 7.74 -1.81 0.85
CA ALA A 64 7.29 -0.43 0.60
C ALA A 64 8.28 0.56 1.22
N ARG A 65 8.59 1.66 0.52
CA ARG A 65 9.45 2.75 1.00
C ARG A 65 8.93 4.12 0.57
#